data_AF-A0AA43GXN0-F1
#
_entry.id   AF-A0AA43GXN0-F1
#
_cell.length_a   1.000
_cell.length_b   1.000
_cell.length_c   1.000
_cell.angle_alpha   90.00
_cell.angle_beta   90.00
_cell.angle_gamma   90.00
#
_symmetry.space_group_name_H-M   'P 1'
#
loop_
_entity.id
_entity.type
_entity.pdbx_description
1 polymer ?
#
loop_
_entity_poly.entity_id
_entity_poly.type
_entity_poly.pdbx_seq_one_letter_code
_entity_poly.pdbx_strand_id
1 'polypeptide(L)'
;KGVCRDDRESIGLYTTAQNGKMISLHPGASDAALTPYHVDRAKLFIDERFGGHKLIDAEAIKINIELTRFPVPVAEDHQDTVSYAGLVRAADLIGQLSDPRYLKKITSLFYEFQETGMNEVLGYKTPADLRKNYPKFYWNGVYPYIKDGLIYLSLTQRGKQIVANLYSNVFVVEHEKS
;
A
#
# COMPACT_ATOMS: atom_id res chain seq x y z
N LYS A 1 0.37 -12.15 -8.21
CA LYS A 1 0.85 -13.56 -8.08
C LYS A 1 1.93 -13.86 -9.12
N GLY A 2 2.67 -14.97 -8.98
CA GLY A 2 3.52 -15.51 -10.07
C GLY A 2 4.78 -14.69 -10.41
N VAL A 3 5.25 -13.87 -9.47
CA VAL A 3 6.36 -12.93 -9.72
C VAL A 3 7.68 -13.41 -9.13
N CYS A 4 7.65 -14.11 -7.99
CA CYS A 4 8.84 -14.68 -7.38
C CYS A 4 9.13 -16.04 -8.00
N ARG A 5 10.41 -16.39 -8.15
CA ARG A 5 10.85 -17.63 -8.83
C ARG A 5 10.24 -18.90 -8.25
N ASP A 6 10.05 -18.94 -6.94
CA ASP A 6 9.51 -20.10 -6.23
C ASP A 6 7.96 -20.21 -6.27
N ASP A 7 7.26 -19.21 -6.80
CA ASP A 7 5.81 -19.28 -6.97
C ASP A 7 5.43 -20.41 -7.95
N ARG A 8 4.44 -21.23 -7.56
CA ARG A 8 3.89 -22.34 -8.35
C ARG A 8 2.40 -22.12 -8.59
N GLU A 9 2.10 -21.29 -9.58
CA GLU A 9 0.73 -20.87 -9.90
C GLU A 9 -0.21 -22.05 -10.19
N SER A 10 0.28 -23.10 -10.85
CA SER A 10 -0.51 -24.28 -11.22
C SER A 10 -1.11 -25.05 -10.04
N ILE A 11 -0.52 -24.91 -8.85
CA ILE A 11 -0.98 -25.56 -7.61
C ILE A 11 -1.35 -24.53 -6.53
N GLY A 12 -1.44 -23.24 -6.89
CA GLY A 12 -1.81 -22.18 -5.96
C GLY A 12 -0.82 -21.94 -4.81
N LEU A 13 0.46 -22.27 -4.97
CA LEU A 13 1.46 -22.17 -3.90
C LEU A 13 2.40 -20.99 -4.15
N TYR A 14 2.53 -20.09 -3.17
CA TYR A 14 3.27 -18.83 -3.31
C TYR A 14 4.25 -18.64 -2.16
N THR A 15 5.44 -18.10 -2.43
CA THR A 15 6.42 -17.83 -1.37
C THR A 15 5.99 -16.67 -0.48
N THR A 16 6.24 -16.75 0.83
CA THR A 16 6.10 -15.57 1.70
C THR A 16 7.38 -14.73 1.73
N ALA A 17 8.46 -15.20 1.08
CA ALA A 17 9.81 -14.66 1.17
C ALA A 17 10.39 -14.61 2.59
N GLN A 18 9.76 -15.31 3.55
CA GLN A 18 10.19 -15.36 4.94
C GLN A 18 10.64 -16.78 5.28
N ASN A 19 11.95 -17.00 5.44
CA ASN A 19 12.54 -18.28 5.87
C ASN A 19 12.08 -19.49 5.02
N GLY A 20 11.93 -19.31 3.71
CA GLY A 20 11.49 -20.36 2.78
C GLY A 20 10.04 -20.83 2.98
N LYS A 21 9.23 -20.10 3.75
CA LYS A 21 7.82 -20.42 3.95
C LYS A 21 7.03 -20.15 2.67
N MET A 22 6.02 -20.99 2.46
CA MET A 22 5.08 -20.91 1.35
C MET A 22 3.65 -20.84 1.90
N ILE A 23 2.76 -20.18 1.18
CA ILE A 23 1.33 -20.13 1.47
C ILE A 23 0.54 -20.74 0.29
N SER A 24 -0.44 -21.58 0.62
CA SER A 24 -1.38 -22.11 -0.36
C SER A 24 -2.60 -21.19 -0.44
N LEU A 25 -2.97 -20.78 -1.65
CA LEU A 25 -4.15 -19.99 -1.93
C LEU A 25 -5.17 -20.86 -2.66
N HIS A 26 -6.42 -20.82 -2.19
CA HIS A 26 -7.52 -21.54 -2.83
C HIS A 26 -7.84 -20.93 -4.21
N PRO A 27 -8.42 -21.72 -5.14
CA PRO A 27 -8.92 -21.19 -6.40
C PRO A 27 -9.91 -20.04 -6.18
N GLY A 28 -9.71 -18.91 -6.85
CA GLY A 28 -10.54 -17.71 -6.70
C GLY A 28 -10.03 -16.67 -5.70
N ALA A 29 -9.02 -16.99 -4.88
CA ALA A 29 -8.32 -15.99 -4.08
C ALA A 29 -7.77 -14.87 -4.98
N SER A 30 -7.77 -13.63 -4.51
CA SER A 30 -7.18 -12.50 -5.23
C SER A 30 -5.70 -12.33 -4.86
N ASP A 31 -5.03 -11.33 -5.44
CA ASP A 31 -3.67 -10.96 -5.03
C ASP A 31 -3.62 -10.36 -3.62
N ALA A 32 -4.75 -9.91 -3.08
CA ALA A 32 -4.83 -9.35 -1.74
C ALA A 32 -4.45 -10.35 -0.64
N ALA A 33 -4.65 -11.65 -0.84
CA ALA A 33 -4.18 -12.67 0.10
C ALA A 33 -2.66 -12.66 0.34
N LEU A 34 -1.88 -12.05 -0.57
CA LEU A 34 -0.42 -11.90 -0.43
C LEU A 34 -0.03 -10.55 0.19
N THR A 35 -0.96 -9.65 0.48
CA THR A 35 -0.70 -8.36 1.14
C THR A 35 0.10 -8.50 2.43
N PRO A 36 -0.10 -9.50 3.31
CA PRO A 36 0.76 -9.61 4.51
C PRO A 36 2.25 -9.82 4.21
N TYR A 37 2.60 -10.27 3.01
CA TYR A 37 3.97 -10.62 2.60
C TYR A 37 4.52 -9.72 1.49
N HIS A 38 3.77 -8.71 1.04
CA HIS A 38 4.09 -7.97 -0.18
C HIS A 38 5.48 -7.32 -0.19
N VAL A 39 5.92 -6.70 0.92
CA VAL A 39 7.27 -6.09 0.98
C VAL A 39 8.37 -7.14 1.00
N ASP A 40 8.21 -8.22 1.77
CA ASP A 40 9.21 -9.30 1.79
C ASP A 40 9.31 -9.97 0.41
N ARG A 41 8.17 -10.22 -0.23
CA ARG A 41 8.10 -10.74 -1.60
C ARG A 41 8.70 -9.76 -2.62
N ALA A 42 8.46 -8.46 -2.47
CA ALA A 42 9.04 -7.44 -3.34
C ALA A 42 10.57 -7.40 -3.21
N LYS A 43 11.10 -7.51 -1.99
CA LYS A 43 12.55 -7.62 -1.75
C LYS A 43 13.15 -8.85 -2.40
N LEU A 44 12.51 -10.02 -2.23
CA LEU A 44 12.94 -11.25 -2.89
C LEU A 44 12.94 -11.09 -4.42
N PHE A 45 11.87 -10.52 -4.99
CA PHE A 45 11.80 -10.24 -6.42
C PHE A 45 12.92 -9.31 -6.90
N ILE A 46 13.23 -8.26 -6.14
CA ILE A 46 14.34 -7.34 -6.45
C ILE A 46 15.67 -8.09 -6.45
N ASP A 47 15.93 -8.95 -5.46
CA ASP A 47 17.15 -9.76 -5.41
C ASP A 47 17.23 -10.75 -6.57
N GLU A 48 16.15 -11.45 -6.86
CA GLU A 48 16.08 -12.41 -7.97
C GLU A 48 16.31 -11.75 -9.35
N ARG A 49 15.91 -10.48 -9.50
CA ARG A 49 15.94 -9.77 -10.78
C ARG A 49 17.16 -8.87 -10.97
N PHE A 50 17.61 -8.23 -9.90
CA PHE A 50 18.62 -7.18 -9.91
C PHE A 50 19.81 -7.46 -8.99
N GLY A 51 19.84 -8.60 -8.29
CA GLY A 51 21.00 -9.02 -7.50
C GLY A 51 22.28 -9.06 -8.33
N GLY A 52 23.31 -8.32 -7.90
CA GLY A 52 24.58 -8.21 -8.63
C GLY A 52 24.52 -7.40 -9.94
N HIS A 53 23.42 -6.68 -10.20
CA HIS A 53 23.30 -5.87 -11.41
C HIS A 53 24.24 -4.66 -11.37
N LYS A 54 24.95 -4.40 -12.48
CA LYS A 54 26.02 -3.37 -12.53
C LYS A 54 25.55 -1.93 -12.37
N LEU A 55 24.29 -1.64 -12.71
CA LEU A 55 23.73 -0.29 -12.74
C LEU A 55 22.60 -0.05 -11.73
N ILE A 56 22.11 -1.13 -11.11
CA ILE A 56 20.93 -1.06 -10.23
C ILE A 56 21.37 -1.56 -8.87
N ASP A 57 21.33 -0.67 -7.89
CA ASP A 57 21.59 -1.01 -6.50
C ASP A 57 20.34 -1.65 -5.89
N ALA A 58 20.32 -2.98 -5.86
CA ALA A 58 19.23 -3.76 -5.29
C ALA A 58 19.03 -3.46 -3.79
N GLU A 59 20.11 -3.28 -3.02
CA GLU A 59 20.01 -2.99 -1.59
C GLU A 59 19.36 -1.63 -1.34
N ALA A 60 19.76 -0.60 -2.10
CA ALA A 60 19.12 0.71 -2.01
C ALA A 60 17.62 0.66 -2.30
N ILE A 61 17.18 -0.11 -3.30
CA ILE A 61 15.75 -0.27 -3.59
C ILE A 61 15.05 -0.97 -2.43
N LYS A 62 15.60 -2.08 -1.92
CA LYS A 62 15.03 -2.84 -0.81
C LYS A 62 14.87 -2.00 0.47
N ILE A 63 15.84 -1.15 0.77
CA ILE A 63 15.77 -0.21 1.90
C ILE A 63 14.63 0.79 1.69
N ASN A 64 14.52 1.36 0.49
CA ASN A 64 13.53 2.41 0.21
C ASN A 64 12.08 1.91 0.15
N ILE A 65 11.83 0.65 -0.19
CA ILE A 65 10.48 0.08 -0.18
C ILE A 65 10.05 -0.42 1.21
N GLU A 66 10.94 -0.48 2.20
CA GLU A 66 10.64 -1.08 3.51
C GLU A 66 9.49 -0.36 4.24
N LEU A 67 9.40 0.96 4.07
CA LEU A 67 8.37 1.77 4.72
C LEU A 67 6.98 1.66 4.05
N THR A 68 6.84 0.95 2.94
CA THR A 68 5.52 0.76 2.28
C THR A 68 4.70 -0.38 2.90
N ARG A 69 5.17 -1.01 3.97
CA ARG A 69 4.41 -2.07 4.67
C ARG A 69 3.06 -1.53 5.17
N PHE A 70 2.01 -2.29 4.88
CA PHE A 70 0.66 -2.05 5.39
C PHE A 70 0.20 -3.19 6.32
N PRO A 71 -0.40 -2.88 7.49
CA PRO A 71 -0.60 -1.54 8.05
C PRO A 71 0.74 -0.88 8.42
N VAL A 72 0.82 0.45 8.35
CA VAL A 72 2.04 1.19 8.69
C VAL A 72 2.39 0.86 10.15
N PRO A 73 3.57 0.27 10.44
CA PRO A 73 3.90 -0.13 11.79
C PRO A 73 3.98 1.10 12.72
N VAL A 74 3.47 0.95 13.94
CA VAL A 74 3.35 2.03 14.94
C VAL A 74 4.70 2.45 15.54
N ALA A 75 5.78 1.71 15.27
CA ALA A 75 7.07 1.90 15.94
C ALA A 75 7.74 3.26 15.64
N GLU A 76 8.50 3.75 16.61
CA GLU A 76 9.09 5.09 16.70
C GLU A 76 9.98 5.46 15.49
N ASP A 77 10.60 4.47 14.84
CA ASP A 77 11.48 4.64 13.67
C ASP A 77 10.73 4.95 12.36
N HIS A 78 9.39 4.91 12.34
CA HIS A 78 8.57 5.13 11.14
C HIS A 78 8.10 6.58 10.96
N GLN A 79 8.61 7.55 11.74
CA GLN A 79 8.28 8.98 11.61
C GLN A 79 9.05 9.70 10.50
N ASP A 80 10.01 9.03 9.84
CA ASP A 80 10.78 9.65 8.77
C ASP A 80 9.92 9.92 7.51
N THR A 81 9.80 11.19 7.16
CA THR A 81 9.02 11.69 6.02
C THR A 81 9.87 12.32 4.93
N VAL A 82 11.18 12.46 5.13
CA VAL A 82 12.06 13.24 4.24
C VAL A 82 13.15 12.42 3.57
N SER A 83 13.51 11.24 4.11
CA SER A 83 14.42 10.34 3.39
C SER A 83 13.78 9.75 2.13
N TYR A 84 14.59 9.09 1.31
CA TYR A 84 14.08 8.37 0.14
C TYR A 84 13.04 7.30 0.50
N ALA A 85 13.24 6.56 1.59
CA ALA A 85 12.24 5.59 2.04
C ALA A 85 10.93 6.28 2.47
N GLY A 86 11.03 7.41 3.18
CA GLY A 86 9.88 8.21 3.59
C GLY A 86 9.11 8.76 2.38
N LEU A 87 9.83 9.28 1.38
CA LEU A 87 9.25 9.79 0.14
C LEU A 87 8.64 8.69 -0.73
N VAL A 88 9.22 7.48 -0.77
CA VAL A 88 8.64 6.33 -1.47
C VAL A 88 7.32 5.91 -0.81
N ARG A 89 7.28 5.82 0.53
CA ARG A 89 6.02 5.61 1.27
C ARG A 89 5.00 6.70 0.97
N ALA A 90 5.42 7.97 0.96
CA ALA A 90 4.51 9.07 0.66
C ALA A 90 3.95 8.96 -0.76
N ALA A 91 4.78 8.62 -1.75
CA ALA A 91 4.37 8.43 -3.13
C ALA A 91 3.37 7.27 -3.30
N ASP A 92 3.60 6.15 -2.60
CA ASP A 92 2.69 4.99 -2.60
C ASP A 92 1.30 5.37 -2.06
N LEU A 93 1.26 5.99 -0.87
CA LEU A 93 0.02 6.44 -0.23
C LEU A 93 -0.71 7.50 -1.07
N ILE A 94 -0.01 8.53 -1.53
CA ILE A 94 -0.60 9.58 -2.38
C ILE A 94 -1.13 8.97 -3.68
N GLY A 95 -0.37 8.06 -4.31
CA GLY A 95 -0.77 7.40 -5.55
C GLY A 95 -2.09 6.63 -5.40
N GLN A 96 -2.23 5.87 -4.32
CA GLN A 96 -3.47 5.15 -4.02
C GLN A 96 -4.64 6.10 -3.76
N LEU A 97 -4.44 7.13 -2.94
CA LEU A 97 -5.51 7.97 -2.40
C LEU A 97 -5.94 9.12 -3.31
N SER A 98 -5.07 9.52 -4.24
CA SER A 98 -5.36 10.57 -5.24
C SER A 98 -6.06 10.04 -6.50
N ASP A 99 -6.29 8.72 -6.61
CA ASP A 99 -7.04 8.15 -7.73
C ASP A 99 -8.46 8.79 -7.76
N PRO A 100 -8.87 9.44 -8.87
CA PRO A 100 -10.21 10.00 -9.00
C PRO A 100 -11.34 8.97 -8.85
N ARG A 101 -11.02 7.68 -8.99
CA ARG A 101 -11.94 6.55 -8.81
C ARG A 101 -11.81 5.89 -7.45
N TYR A 102 -10.99 6.41 -6.53
CA TYR A 102 -10.76 5.82 -5.21
C TYR A 102 -12.07 5.46 -4.50
N LEU A 103 -13.02 6.41 -4.46
CA LEU A 103 -14.33 6.21 -3.84
C LEU A 103 -15.18 5.12 -4.49
N LYS A 104 -15.00 4.84 -5.80
CA LYS A 104 -15.67 3.74 -6.51
C LYS A 104 -15.01 2.39 -6.21
N LYS A 105 -13.74 2.40 -5.83
CA LYS A 105 -12.94 1.20 -5.51
C LYS A 105 -13.09 0.74 -4.06
N ILE A 106 -13.67 1.57 -3.17
CA ILE A 106 -13.87 1.24 -1.75
C ILE A 106 -14.54 -0.12 -1.55
N THR A 107 -15.53 -0.49 -2.36
CA THR A 107 -16.17 -1.80 -2.27
C THR A 107 -15.19 -2.95 -2.55
N SER A 108 -14.31 -2.81 -3.55
CA SER A 108 -13.26 -3.80 -3.82
C SER A 108 -12.29 -3.89 -2.66
N LEU A 109 -11.81 -2.73 -2.17
CA LEU A 109 -10.88 -2.66 -1.04
C LEU A 109 -11.44 -3.31 0.22
N PHE A 110 -12.74 -3.17 0.48
CA PHE A 110 -13.41 -3.84 1.59
C PHE A 110 -13.31 -5.37 1.48
N TYR A 111 -13.51 -5.94 0.29
CA TYR A 111 -13.38 -7.39 0.10
C TYR A 111 -11.92 -7.87 0.13
N GLU A 112 -10.96 -7.04 -0.31
CA GLU A 112 -9.53 -7.30 -0.13
C GLU A 112 -9.14 -7.33 1.37
N PHE A 113 -9.70 -6.42 2.17
CA PHE A 113 -9.53 -6.42 3.62
C PHE A 113 -10.25 -7.62 4.28
N GLN A 114 -11.37 -8.07 3.72
CA GLN A 114 -12.04 -9.27 4.19
C GLN A 114 -11.18 -10.52 3.96
N GLU A 115 -10.58 -10.65 2.77
CA GLU A 115 -9.72 -11.78 2.40
C GLU A 115 -8.49 -11.90 3.30
N THR A 116 -7.98 -10.77 3.80
CA THR A 116 -6.82 -10.71 4.70
C THR A 116 -7.18 -10.73 6.18
N GLY A 117 -8.48 -10.74 6.54
CA GLY A 117 -8.95 -10.60 7.93
C GLY A 117 -8.81 -9.18 8.51
N MET A 118 -8.35 -8.22 7.72
CA MET A 118 -8.15 -6.83 8.14
C MET A 118 -9.47 -6.14 8.55
N ASN A 119 -10.59 -6.52 7.95
CA ASN A 119 -11.90 -6.00 8.36
C ASN A 119 -12.22 -6.27 9.83
N GLU A 120 -11.85 -7.43 10.36
CA GLU A 120 -12.08 -7.78 11.77
C GLU A 120 -11.20 -6.93 12.68
N VAL A 121 -9.93 -6.74 12.30
CA VAL A 121 -8.96 -5.90 13.03
C VAL A 121 -9.42 -4.44 13.08
N LEU A 122 -9.97 -3.93 11.97
CA LEU A 122 -10.44 -2.54 11.85
C LEU A 122 -11.89 -2.34 12.31
N GLY A 123 -12.62 -3.42 12.60
CA GLY A 123 -14.02 -3.38 13.00
C GLY A 123 -15.00 -3.01 11.87
N TYR A 124 -14.66 -3.26 10.61
CA TYR A 124 -15.50 -2.97 9.45
C TYR A 124 -16.42 -4.15 9.13
N LYS A 125 -17.73 -3.91 9.06
CA LYS A 125 -18.73 -4.94 8.75
C LYS A 125 -19.28 -4.81 7.33
N THR A 126 -19.23 -3.61 6.77
CA THR A 126 -19.76 -3.28 5.45
C THR A 126 -18.81 -2.34 4.70
N PRO A 127 -18.90 -2.28 3.36
CA PRO A 127 -18.18 -1.27 2.58
C PRO A 127 -18.46 0.18 3.02
N ALA A 128 -19.66 0.43 3.56
CA ALA A 128 -20.03 1.73 4.11
C ALA A 128 -19.22 2.09 5.36
N ASP A 129 -18.84 1.11 6.20
CA ASP A 129 -17.98 1.35 7.36
C ASP A 129 -16.58 1.81 6.94
N LEU A 130 -16.01 1.18 5.90
CA LEU A 130 -14.71 1.58 5.34
C LEU A 130 -14.79 3.00 4.79
N ARG A 131 -15.86 3.30 4.03
CA ARG A 131 -16.10 4.65 3.50
C ARG A 131 -16.23 5.68 4.62
N LYS A 132 -17.08 5.44 5.61
CA LYS A 132 -17.31 6.35 6.73
C LYS A 132 -16.05 6.63 7.55
N ASN A 133 -15.17 5.64 7.70
CA ASN A 133 -13.91 5.79 8.41
C ASN A 133 -12.78 6.39 7.55
N TYR A 134 -12.99 6.59 6.26
CA TYR A 134 -11.96 7.07 5.34
C TYR A 134 -11.33 8.41 5.76
N PRO A 135 -12.09 9.46 6.16
CA PRO A 135 -11.48 10.71 6.60
C PRO A 135 -10.61 10.54 7.84
N LYS A 136 -11.05 9.73 8.82
CA LYS A 136 -10.27 9.41 10.01
C LYS A 136 -8.99 8.66 9.66
N PHE A 137 -9.06 7.68 8.76
CA PHE A 137 -7.90 6.96 8.24
C PHE A 137 -6.93 7.92 7.54
N TYR A 138 -7.44 8.84 6.71
CA TYR A 138 -6.61 9.82 6.03
C TYR A 138 -5.88 10.73 7.02
N TRP A 139 -6.60 11.43 7.91
CA TRP A 139 -6.00 12.42 8.80
C TRP A 139 -5.07 11.82 9.86
N ASN A 140 -5.42 10.66 10.41
CA ASN A 140 -4.66 10.07 11.51
C ASN A 140 -3.65 9.02 11.04
N GLY A 141 -3.93 8.33 9.92
CA GLY A 141 -3.13 7.19 9.44
C GLY A 141 -2.28 7.50 8.21
N VAL A 142 -2.58 8.56 7.45
CA VAL A 142 -1.87 8.87 6.19
C VAL A 142 -1.20 10.24 6.25
N TYR A 143 -1.96 11.29 6.57
CA TYR A 143 -1.50 12.68 6.52
C TYR A 143 -0.15 12.92 7.23
N PRO A 144 0.12 12.34 8.42
CA PRO A 144 1.41 12.49 9.10
C PRO A 144 2.61 12.07 8.24
N TYR A 145 2.42 11.09 7.34
CA TYR A 145 3.48 10.52 6.51
C TYR A 145 3.63 11.17 5.14
N ILE A 146 2.64 11.95 4.69
CA ILE A 146 2.63 12.54 3.35
C ILE A 146 2.83 14.06 3.34
N LYS A 147 2.64 14.74 4.48
CA LYS A 147 2.64 16.22 4.57
C LYS A 147 3.87 16.88 3.91
N ASP A 148 5.06 16.32 4.11
CA ASP A 148 6.30 16.85 3.54
C ASP A 148 6.40 16.53 2.04
N GLY A 149 5.93 15.34 1.64
CA GLY A 149 5.79 14.92 0.24
C GLY A 149 4.88 15.85 -0.58
N LEU A 150 3.80 16.35 0.02
CA LEU A 150 2.86 17.27 -0.63
C LEU A 150 3.50 18.60 -1.02
N ILE A 151 4.53 19.06 -0.29
CA ILE A 151 5.26 20.30 -0.61
C ILE A 151 5.89 20.19 -1.99
N TYR A 152 6.52 19.06 -2.31
CA TYR A 152 7.14 18.84 -3.62
C TYR A 152 6.11 18.82 -4.76
N LEU A 153 4.91 18.26 -4.52
CA LEU A 153 3.84 18.25 -5.52
C LEU A 153 3.27 19.65 -5.79
N SER A 154 3.40 20.60 -4.86
CA SER A 154 2.93 21.98 -5.06
C SER A 154 3.73 22.74 -6.13
N LEU A 155 4.90 22.25 -6.55
CA LEU A 155 5.81 22.94 -7.45
C LEU A 155 5.39 22.85 -8.93
N THR A 156 4.54 21.89 -9.31
CA THR A 156 4.14 21.67 -10.71
C THR A 156 2.63 21.63 -10.86
N GLN A 157 2.11 21.98 -12.04
CA GLN A 157 0.67 21.92 -12.31
C GLN A 157 0.12 20.50 -12.16
N ARG A 158 0.88 19.49 -12.62
CA ARG A 158 0.49 18.08 -12.49
C ARG A 158 0.47 17.63 -11.03
N GLY A 159 1.45 18.03 -10.23
CA GLY A 159 1.48 17.74 -8.80
C GLY A 159 0.32 18.40 -8.06
N LYS A 160 0.01 19.68 -8.34
CA LYS A 160 -1.17 20.36 -7.79
C LYS A 160 -2.48 19.63 -8.11
N GLN A 161 -2.62 19.06 -9.31
CA GLN A 161 -3.80 18.26 -9.66
C GLN A 161 -3.91 16.97 -8.83
N ILE A 162 -2.78 16.29 -8.57
CA ILE A 162 -2.73 15.10 -7.69
C ILE A 162 -3.19 15.48 -6.28
N VAL A 163 -2.67 16.59 -5.74
CA VAL A 163 -3.05 17.11 -4.42
C VAL A 163 -4.54 17.48 -4.37
N ALA A 164 -5.06 18.11 -5.42
CA ALA A 164 -6.48 18.46 -5.52
C ALA A 164 -7.39 17.21 -5.53
N ASN A 165 -7.01 16.16 -6.28
CA ASN A 165 -7.78 14.91 -6.30
C ASN A 165 -7.75 14.22 -4.93
N LEU A 166 -6.59 14.20 -4.28
CA LEU A 166 -6.43 13.64 -2.94
C LEU A 166 -7.38 14.30 -1.94
N TYR A 167 -7.36 15.63 -1.86
CA TYR A 167 -8.26 16.38 -0.97
C TYR A 167 -9.73 16.26 -1.38
N SER A 168 -10.03 16.22 -2.68
CA SER A 168 -11.40 16.04 -3.17
C SER A 168 -12.01 14.72 -2.69
N ASN A 169 -11.24 13.63 -2.68
CA ASN A 169 -11.73 12.32 -2.20
C ASN A 169 -12.08 12.37 -0.71
N VAL A 170 -11.25 13.03 0.11
CA VAL A 170 -11.50 13.19 1.55
C VAL A 170 -12.73 14.08 1.78
N PHE A 171 -12.76 15.24 1.11
CA PHE A 171 -13.82 16.24 1.26
C PHE A 171 -15.20 15.67 0.89
N VAL A 172 -15.30 14.91 -0.20
CA VAL A 172 -16.57 14.30 -0.64
C VAL A 172 -17.16 13.39 0.43
N VAL A 173 -16.33 12.62 1.14
CA VAL A 173 -16.80 11.70 2.18
C VAL A 173 -17.13 12.45 3.47
N GLU A 174 -16.35 13.46 3.84
CA GLU A 174 -16.63 14.31 5.03
C GLU A 174 -17.97 15.05 4.92
N HIS A 175 -18.40 15.38 3.71
CA HIS A 175 -19.63 16.15 3.44
C HIS A 175 -20.78 15.29 2.90
N GLU A 176 -20.64 13.96 2.93
CA GLU A 176 -21.70 13.05 2.53
C GLU A 176 -22.84 13.13 3.57
N LYS A 177 -24.02 13.59 3.13
CA LYS A 177 -25.19 13.67 4.01
C LYS A 177 -25.62 12.25 4.40
N SER A 178 -25.74 12.03 5.71
CA SER A 178 -26.30 10.79 6.28
C SER A 178 -27.79 10.65 6.02
#